data_AF-A0A6M1LPP3-F1
#
_entry.id   AF-A0A6M1LPP3-F1
#
_cell.length_a   1.000
_cell.length_b   1.000
_cell.length_c   1.000
_cell.angle_alpha   90.00
_cell.angle_beta   90.00
_cell.angle_gamma   90.00
#
_symmetry.space_group_name_H-M   'P 1'
#
loop_
_entity.id
_entity.type
_entity.pdbx_description
1 polymer ?
#
loop_
_entity_poly.entity_id
_entity_poly.type
_entity_poly.pdbx_seq_one_letter_code
_entity_poly.pdbx_strand_id
1 'polypeptide(L)'
;MSSRSGRRALLAALAPIALAACGDLPQPFRGRPGQVARQLRRPPGYRVAIPPSAQAMLTDGDSAAFARAMAEALVAQEVPAVAADPLPLDWQLIVGAERDGAVVTPRFALTNGDGVALGMLVGRPVPAREWADGNAQLFTRVATEAAPRLADLLSRIEAQARTGDERAAGSGAPVMRLLPVRGAPGDGNRSLTAKMKDSLAALGFQVQDQAEGADFAVSGEVTMTAVGRGLQRVEIVWTVSRRDGQDLGRVAQLNEVPAGTLNGLWGDVAFVVAEEAAGGVRDVVFNAGGIGERSAPPPTAAAPGPPAATPASTARPRRPARPAPG
;
A
#
# COMPACT_ATOMS: atom_id res chain seq x y z
N MET A 1 -67.11 -64.80 -24.70
CA MET A 1 -67.06 -63.86 -23.57
C MET A 1 -65.67 -63.26 -23.42
N SER A 2 -65.64 -61.95 -23.17
CA SER A 2 -64.67 -61.17 -22.38
C SER A 2 -63.16 -61.38 -22.53
N SER A 3 -62.49 -60.48 -23.24
CA SER A 3 -61.28 -59.80 -22.74
C SER A 3 -60.90 -58.59 -23.60
N ARG A 4 -61.68 -57.50 -23.51
CA ARG A 4 -61.28 -56.17 -24.05
C ARG A 4 -61.16 -55.09 -22.97
N SER A 5 -61.32 -55.43 -21.67
CA SER A 5 -61.26 -54.45 -20.57
C SER A 5 -59.86 -54.18 -20.01
N GLY A 6 -58.85 -55.02 -20.29
CA GLY A 6 -57.53 -54.88 -19.64
C GLY A 6 -56.64 -53.75 -20.18
N ARG A 7 -56.74 -53.42 -21.48
CA ARG A 7 -55.86 -52.41 -22.11
C ARG A 7 -56.35 -50.97 -21.97
N ARG A 8 -57.63 -50.73 -21.70
CA ARG A 8 -58.17 -49.38 -21.48
C ARG A 8 -58.02 -48.90 -20.04
N ALA A 9 -57.97 -49.82 -19.07
CA ALA A 9 -57.74 -49.48 -17.67
C ALA A 9 -56.28 -49.05 -17.39
N LEU A 10 -55.30 -49.63 -18.09
CA LEU A 10 -53.89 -49.29 -17.89
C LEU A 10 -53.51 -47.90 -18.43
N LEU A 11 -54.20 -47.40 -19.47
CA LEU A 11 -53.96 -46.07 -20.04
C LEU A 11 -54.68 -44.94 -19.29
N ALA A 12 -55.75 -45.24 -18.53
CA ALA A 12 -56.45 -44.25 -17.72
C ALA A 12 -55.80 -43.99 -16.35
N ALA A 13 -54.97 -44.92 -15.87
CA ALA A 13 -54.28 -44.80 -14.58
C ALA A 13 -52.96 -43.99 -14.64
N LEU A 14 -52.45 -43.68 -15.84
CA LEU A 14 -51.21 -42.90 -16.03
C LEU A 14 -51.45 -41.40 -16.24
N ALA A 15 -52.70 -40.98 -16.46
CA ALA A 15 -53.05 -39.56 -16.67
C ALA A 15 -52.90 -38.65 -15.43
N PRO A 16 -53.18 -39.07 -14.19
CA PRO A 16 -53.09 -38.15 -13.05
C PRO A 16 -51.67 -37.95 -12.51
N ILE A 17 -50.68 -38.77 -12.93
CA ILE A 17 -49.28 -38.64 -12.47
C ILE A 17 -48.51 -37.58 -13.28
N ALA A 18 -48.97 -37.23 -14.49
CA ALA A 18 -48.33 -36.22 -15.33
C ALA A 18 -48.63 -34.76 -14.92
N LEU A 19 -49.59 -34.52 -14.01
CA LEU A 19 -49.96 -33.17 -13.55
C LEU A 19 -49.23 -32.72 -12.27
N ALA A 20 -48.46 -33.59 -11.61
CA ALA A 20 -47.65 -33.24 -10.44
C ALA A 20 -46.19 -32.89 -10.78
N ALA A 21 -45.82 -32.89 -12.07
CA ALA A 21 -44.45 -32.60 -12.51
C ALA A 21 -44.12 -31.10 -12.64
N CYS A 22 -45.10 -30.20 -12.45
CA CYS A 22 -44.85 -28.78 -12.22
C CYS A 22 -44.64 -28.54 -10.72
N GLY A 23 -43.55 -29.10 -10.17
CA GLY A 23 -43.06 -28.68 -8.86
C GLY A 23 -42.58 -27.23 -8.95
N ASP A 24 -42.86 -26.44 -7.92
CA ASP A 24 -42.39 -25.06 -7.82
C ASP A 24 -40.86 -25.06 -7.98
N LEU A 25 -40.36 -24.50 -9.08
CA LEU A 25 -38.94 -24.31 -9.27
C LEU A 25 -38.42 -23.51 -8.06
N PRO A 26 -37.29 -23.87 -7.43
CA PRO A 26 -36.66 -23.00 -6.46
C PRO A 26 -36.40 -21.66 -7.17
N GLN A 27 -37.09 -20.62 -6.73
CA GLN A 27 -36.97 -19.27 -7.26
C GLN A 27 -36.13 -18.47 -6.27
N PRO A 28 -34.79 -18.56 -6.33
CA PRO A 28 -33.90 -17.85 -5.39
C PRO A 28 -34.06 -16.33 -5.43
N PHE A 29 -34.78 -15.80 -6.43
CA PHE A 29 -35.04 -14.38 -6.62
C PHE A 29 -36.52 -13.97 -6.44
N ARG A 30 -37.45 -14.88 -6.11
CA ARG A 30 -38.81 -14.47 -5.70
C ARG A 30 -38.82 -14.08 -4.23
N GLY A 31 -38.92 -12.78 -3.98
CA GLY A 31 -38.90 -12.14 -2.66
C GLY A 31 -38.38 -10.72 -2.81
N ARG A 32 -38.40 -9.88 -1.78
CA ARG A 32 -37.65 -8.61 -1.75
C ARG A 32 -36.19 -8.95 -1.40
N PRO A 33 -35.32 -9.31 -2.37
CA PRO A 33 -34.02 -9.86 -2.07
C PRO A 33 -33.06 -8.75 -1.62
N GLY A 34 -33.47 -7.48 -1.65
CA GLY A 34 -32.62 -6.32 -1.39
C GLY A 34 -31.98 -6.28 0.00
N GLN A 35 -32.39 -7.13 0.95
CA GLN A 35 -31.67 -7.34 2.22
C GLN A 35 -30.72 -8.55 2.17
N VAL A 36 -31.12 -9.67 1.54
CA VAL A 36 -30.28 -10.87 1.37
C VAL A 36 -29.16 -10.64 0.35
N ALA A 37 -29.43 -9.87 -0.71
CA ALA A 37 -28.47 -9.46 -1.73
C ALA A 37 -27.38 -8.52 -1.20
N ARG A 38 -27.61 -7.82 -0.07
CA ARG A 38 -26.56 -7.05 0.62
C ARG A 38 -25.61 -7.92 1.44
N GLN A 39 -25.98 -9.17 1.72
CA GLN A 39 -25.16 -10.14 2.44
C GLN A 39 -24.31 -11.02 1.51
N LEU A 40 -24.49 -10.91 0.19
CA LEU A 40 -23.54 -11.48 -0.76
C LEU A 40 -22.23 -10.69 -0.62
N ARG A 41 -21.14 -11.37 -0.25
CA ARG A 41 -19.79 -10.78 -0.23
C ARG A 41 -19.58 -10.08 -1.57
N ARG A 42 -19.45 -8.75 -1.55
CA ARG A 42 -19.00 -8.02 -2.75
C ARG A 42 -17.66 -8.66 -3.13
N PRO A 43 -17.50 -9.13 -4.37
CA PRO A 43 -16.22 -9.62 -4.82
C PRO A 43 -15.17 -8.51 -4.63
N PRO A 44 -13.93 -8.86 -4.28
CA PRO A 44 -12.86 -7.87 -4.15
C PRO A 44 -12.77 -7.02 -5.42
N GLY A 45 -12.65 -5.70 -5.23
CA GLY A 45 -12.56 -4.73 -6.33
C GLY A 45 -11.19 -4.68 -7.01
N TYR A 46 -10.32 -5.64 -6.73
CA TYR A 46 -8.97 -5.75 -7.28
C TYR A 46 -8.74 -7.14 -7.87
N ARG A 47 -7.73 -7.23 -8.71
CA ARG A 47 -7.12 -8.47 -9.17
C ARG A 47 -5.64 -8.44 -8.83
N VAL A 48 -5.08 -9.58 -8.41
CA VAL A 48 -3.66 -9.70 -8.07
C VAL A 48 -2.89 -10.23 -9.28
N ALA A 49 -2.10 -9.37 -9.92
CA ALA A 49 -1.14 -9.77 -10.94
C ALA A 49 0.16 -10.27 -10.30
N ILE A 50 0.64 -11.41 -10.78
CA ILE A 50 1.91 -12.01 -10.35
C ILE A 50 2.79 -12.12 -11.60
N PRO A 51 3.59 -11.09 -11.91
CA PRO A 51 4.52 -11.18 -13.02
C PRO A 51 5.69 -12.13 -12.66
N PRO A 52 6.36 -12.72 -13.66
CA PRO A 52 7.68 -13.29 -13.47
C PRO A 52 8.62 -12.24 -12.88
N SER A 53 9.43 -12.64 -11.90
CA SER A 53 10.32 -11.74 -11.18
C SER A 53 11.76 -12.25 -11.19
N ALA A 54 12.68 -11.41 -11.63
CA ALA A 54 14.12 -11.65 -11.53
C ALA A 54 14.60 -11.67 -10.06
N GLN A 55 13.87 -11.00 -9.16
CA GLN A 55 14.20 -10.96 -7.73
C GLN A 55 14.01 -12.32 -7.05
N ALA A 56 13.29 -13.26 -7.67
CA ALA A 56 13.10 -14.61 -7.17
C ALA A 56 14.36 -15.48 -7.26
N MET A 57 15.44 -15.01 -7.92
CA MET A 57 16.67 -15.78 -8.17
C MET A 57 16.41 -17.11 -8.91
N LEU A 58 15.42 -17.10 -9.80
CA LEU A 58 15.03 -18.22 -10.67
C LEU A 58 15.32 -17.87 -12.13
N THR A 59 15.35 -18.87 -13.01
CA THR A 59 15.34 -18.63 -14.45
C THR A 59 14.02 -17.98 -14.88
N ASP A 60 13.96 -17.34 -16.05
CA ASP A 60 12.72 -16.71 -16.52
C ASP A 60 11.57 -17.72 -16.67
N GLY A 61 11.89 -18.93 -17.15
CA GLY A 61 10.92 -20.02 -17.30
C GLY A 61 10.39 -20.51 -15.94
N ASP A 62 11.28 -20.70 -14.98
CA ASP A 62 10.94 -21.14 -13.62
C ASP A 62 10.19 -20.05 -12.84
N SER A 63 10.57 -18.79 -13.02
CA SER A 63 9.89 -17.64 -12.42
C SER A 63 8.46 -17.52 -12.95
N ALA A 64 8.26 -17.73 -14.26
CA ALA A 64 6.93 -17.79 -14.86
C ALA A 64 6.12 -19.02 -14.38
N ALA A 65 6.77 -20.17 -14.20
CA ALA A 65 6.12 -21.36 -13.65
C ALA A 65 5.71 -21.14 -12.18
N PHE A 66 6.56 -20.50 -11.38
CA PHE A 66 6.25 -20.19 -9.99
C PHE A 66 5.15 -19.14 -9.87
N ALA A 67 5.13 -18.12 -10.73
CA ALA A 67 4.04 -17.15 -10.80
C ALA A 67 2.68 -17.83 -11.06
N ARG A 68 2.63 -18.81 -11.98
CA ARG A 68 1.41 -19.60 -12.23
C ARG A 68 0.98 -20.41 -11.01
N ALA A 69 1.93 -21.11 -10.36
CA ALA A 69 1.64 -21.85 -9.14
C ALA A 69 1.10 -20.95 -8.01
N MET A 70 1.64 -19.74 -7.87
CA MET A 70 1.14 -18.73 -6.92
C MET A 70 -0.27 -18.26 -7.27
N ALA A 71 -0.54 -17.98 -8.55
CA ALA A 71 -1.86 -17.56 -9.01
C ALA A 71 -2.91 -18.64 -8.74
N GLU A 72 -2.62 -19.89 -9.09
CA GLU A 72 -3.48 -21.05 -8.84
C GLU A 72 -3.75 -21.25 -7.35
N ALA A 73 -2.71 -21.15 -6.51
CA ALA A 73 -2.85 -21.30 -5.07
C ALA A 73 -3.68 -20.17 -4.44
N LEU A 74 -3.56 -18.93 -4.93
CA LEU A 74 -4.37 -17.80 -4.47
C LEU A 74 -5.82 -17.89 -4.95
N VAL A 75 -6.05 -18.32 -6.20
CA VAL A 75 -7.40 -18.60 -6.72
C VAL A 75 -8.08 -19.68 -5.90
N ALA A 76 -7.35 -20.71 -5.47
CA ALA A 76 -7.87 -21.73 -4.55
C ALA A 76 -8.23 -21.19 -3.16
N GLN A 77 -7.74 -20.00 -2.78
CA GLN A 77 -8.13 -19.25 -1.58
C GLN A 77 -9.19 -18.16 -1.88
N GLU A 78 -9.88 -18.26 -3.03
CA GLU A 78 -10.87 -17.28 -3.49
C GLU A 78 -10.31 -15.86 -3.73
N VAL A 79 -8.99 -15.72 -3.87
CA VAL A 79 -8.35 -14.46 -4.26
C VAL A 79 -8.25 -14.41 -5.79
N PRO A 80 -8.78 -13.36 -6.46
CA PRO A 80 -8.70 -13.24 -7.91
C PRO A 80 -7.26 -12.91 -8.34
N ALA A 81 -6.48 -13.94 -8.65
CA ALA A 81 -5.06 -13.82 -9.02
C ALA A 81 -4.78 -14.34 -10.43
N VAL A 82 -3.79 -13.73 -11.10
CA VAL A 82 -3.35 -14.12 -12.44
C VAL A 82 -1.84 -14.02 -12.58
N ALA A 83 -1.23 -14.99 -13.25
CA ALA A 83 0.19 -14.95 -13.60
C ALA A 83 0.39 -14.23 -14.94
N ALA A 84 0.49 -12.90 -14.87
CA ALA A 84 0.65 -12.02 -16.02
C ALA A 84 1.28 -10.70 -15.59
N ASP A 85 1.69 -9.91 -16.57
CA ASP A 85 2.03 -8.50 -16.34
C ASP A 85 0.82 -7.74 -15.78
N PRO A 86 1.04 -6.78 -14.87
CA PRO A 86 -0.05 -6.03 -14.25
C PRO A 86 -0.75 -5.12 -15.27
N LEU A 87 -2.08 -5.08 -15.20
CA LEU A 87 -2.89 -4.05 -15.84
C LEU A 87 -2.96 -2.80 -14.95
N PRO A 88 -3.40 -1.65 -15.51
CA PRO A 88 -3.79 -0.51 -14.68
C PRO A 88 -4.81 -0.95 -13.63
N LEU A 89 -4.60 -0.54 -12.38
CA LEU A 89 -5.40 -0.88 -11.19
C LEU A 89 -5.17 -2.30 -10.61
N ASP A 90 -4.39 -3.17 -11.25
CA ASP A 90 -4.03 -4.45 -10.64
C ASP A 90 -3.19 -4.23 -9.38
N TRP A 91 -3.49 -4.99 -8.34
CA TRP A 91 -2.54 -5.16 -7.25
C TRP A 91 -1.48 -6.12 -7.71
N GLN A 92 -0.24 -5.93 -7.26
CA GLN A 92 0.88 -6.74 -7.72
C GLN A 92 1.46 -7.55 -6.56
N LEU A 93 1.70 -8.84 -6.79
CA LEU A 93 2.48 -9.67 -5.89
C LEU A 93 3.87 -9.88 -6.51
N ILE A 94 4.85 -9.13 -6.00
CA ILE A 94 6.25 -9.22 -6.41
C ILE A 94 6.92 -10.33 -5.61
N VAL A 95 7.41 -11.34 -6.31
CA VAL A 95 8.14 -12.46 -5.72
C VAL A 95 9.64 -12.13 -5.68
N GLY A 96 10.22 -12.13 -4.50
CA GLY A 96 11.65 -12.05 -4.26
C GLY A 96 12.17 -13.29 -3.54
N ALA A 97 13.49 -13.39 -3.43
CA ALA A 97 14.16 -14.40 -2.64
C ALA A 97 15.41 -13.80 -1.99
N GLU A 98 15.68 -14.17 -0.74
CA GLU A 98 16.97 -13.88 -0.10
C GLU A 98 17.70 -15.19 0.16
N ARG A 99 18.99 -15.21 -0.12
CA ARG A 99 19.85 -16.37 0.12
C ARG A 99 20.75 -16.12 1.31
N ASP A 100 20.70 -17.05 2.28
CA ASP A 100 21.64 -17.14 3.39
C ASP A 100 22.32 -18.52 3.35
N GLY A 101 23.56 -18.53 2.86
CA GLY A 101 24.35 -19.75 2.68
C GLY A 101 23.67 -20.81 1.82
N ALA A 102 23.26 -21.90 2.47
CA ALA A 102 22.63 -23.07 1.86
C ALA A 102 21.08 -23.00 1.83
N VAL A 103 20.50 -21.89 2.24
CA VAL A 103 19.05 -21.71 2.37
C VAL A 103 18.61 -20.47 1.58
N VAL A 104 17.46 -20.57 0.93
CA VAL A 104 16.77 -19.48 0.25
C VAL A 104 15.43 -19.25 0.92
N THR A 105 15.13 -18.00 1.28
CA THR A 105 13.85 -17.60 1.86
C THR A 105 13.09 -16.75 0.85
N PRO A 106 11.96 -17.24 0.28
CA PRO A 106 11.15 -16.46 -0.63
C PRO A 106 10.46 -15.32 0.13
N ARG A 107 10.28 -14.20 -0.54
CA ARG A 107 9.61 -12.99 -0.04
C ARG A 107 8.53 -12.58 -1.02
N PHE A 108 7.41 -12.14 -0.49
CA PHE A 108 6.26 -11.74 -1.28
C PHE A 108 5.90 -10.33 -0.89
N ALA A 109 6.15 -9.36 -1.77
CA ALA A 109 5.77 -7.98 -1.57
C ALA A 109 4.47 -7.70 -2.32
N LEU A 110 3.50 -7.10 -1.65
CA LEU A 110 2.23 -6.73 -2.23
C LEU A 110 2.20 -5.21 -2.46
N THR A 111 1.80 -4.78 -3.64
CA THR A 111 1.57 -3.37 -3.97
C THR A 111 0.17 -3.15 -4.54
N ASN A 112 -0.36 -1.93 -4.42
CA ASN A 112 -1.58 -1.54 -5.11
C ASN A 112 -1.30 -1.15 -6.58
N GLY A 113 -2.34 -0.75 -7.31
CA GLY A 113 -2.25 -0.33 -8.72
C GLY A 113 -1.45 0.96 -8.96
N ASP A 114 -1.16 1.72 -7.91
CA ASP A 114 -0.32 2.92 -7.95
C ASP A 114 1.15 2.61 -7.59
N GLY A 115 1.48 1.34 -7.31
CA GLY A 115 2.81 0.89 -6.91
C GLY A 115 3.14 1.10 -5.43
N VAL A 116 2.17 1.54 -4.61
CA VAL A 116 2.36 1.72 -3.16
C VAL A 116 2.39 0.36 -2.47
N ALA A 117 3.37 0.15 -1.60
CA ALA A 117 3.52 -1.07 -0.83
C ALA A 117 2.37 -1.24 0.19
N LEU A 118 1.66 -2.35 0.09
CA LEU A 118 0.55 -2.73 0.97
C LEU A 118 1.01 -3.66 2.11
N GLY A 119 2.08 -4.41 1.88
CA GLY A 119 2.63 -5.32 2.88
C GLY A 119 3.63 -6.31 2.30
N MET A 120 4.25 -7.08 3.18
CA MET A 120 5.17 -8.15 2.80
C MET A 120 4.91 -9.41 3.62
N LEU A 121 5.12 -10.56 2.99
CA LEU A 121 5.15 -11.87 3.63
C LEU A 121 6.52 -12.52 3.43
N VAL A 122 7.10 -13.02 4.51
CA VAL A 122 8.28 -13.88 4.45
C VAL A 122 7.83 -15.34 4.37
N GLY A 123 8.27 -16.01 3.32
CA GLY A 123 8.02 -17.42 3.06
C GLY A 123 8.84 -18.32 3.99
N ARG A 124 8.61 -19.63 3.87
CA ARG A 124 9.40 -20.60 4.62
C ARG A 124 10.75 -20.82 3.94
N PRO A 125 11.84 -21.04 4.69
CA PRO A 125 13.15 -21.28 4.09
C PRO A 125 13.17 -22.61 3.33
N VAL A 126 13.80 -22.61 2.16
CA VAL A 126 13.96 -23.75 1.24
C VAL A 126 15.45 -24.00 1.02
N PRO A 127 15.93 -25.26 0.94
CA PRO A 127 17.31 -25.53 0.56
C PRO A 127 17.67 -24.87 -0.78
N ALA A 128 18.80 -24.17 -0.83
CA ALA A 128 19.21 -23.38 -2.00
C ALA A 128 19.37 -24.24 -3.27
N ARG A 129 19.73 -25.52 -3.11
CA ARG A 129 19.80 -26.47 -4.24
C ARG A 129 18.42 -26.75 -4.82
N GLU A 130 17.44 -27.09 -3.97
CA GLU A 130 16.06 -27.32 -4.41
C GLU A 130 15.46 -26.07 -5.08
N TRP A 131 15.72 -24.88 -4.52
CA TRP A 131 15.26 -23.62 -5.10
C TRP A 131 15.85 -23.39 -6.49
N ALA A 132 17.15 -23.63 -6.66
CA ALA A 132 17.83 -23.49 -7.95
C ALA A 132 17.43 -24.57 -8.97
N ASP A 133 17.09 -25.78 -8.51
CA ASP A 133 16.63 -26.88 -9.37
C ASP A 133 15.24 -26.62 -9.99
N GLY A 134 14.49 -25.65 -9.45
CA GLY A 134 13.34 -25.04 -10.11
C GLY A 134 12.19 -25.98 -10.48
N ASN A 135 11.95 -27.05 -9.73
CA ASN A 135 10.94 -28.03 -10.12
C ASN A 135 9.50 -27.61 -9.76
N ALA A 136 8.54 -28.03 -10.59
CA ALA A 136 7.13 -27.67 -10.45
C ALA A 136 6.52 -28.09 -9.08
N GLN A 137 6.94 -29.24 -8.53
CA GLN A 137 6.42 -29.71 -7.24
C GLN A 137 6.83 -28.80 -6.08
N LEU A 138 8.07 -28.29 -6.10
CA LEU A 138 8.53 -27.30 -5.14
C LEU A 138 7.71 -26.02 -5.24
N PHE A 139 7.50 -25.51 -6.44
CA PHE A 139 6.73 -24.28 -6.67
C PHE A 139 5.29 -24.41 -6.18
N THR A 140 4.61 -25.51 -6.50
CA THR A 140 3.27 -25.79 -5.98
C THR A 140 3.27 -25.85 -4.46
N ARG A 141 4.22 -26.56 -3.84
CA ARG A 141 4.33 -26.65 -2.37
C ARG A 141 4.50 -25.28 -1.72
N VAL A 142 5.48 -24.50 -2.19
CA VAL A 142 5.76 -23.16 -1.64
C VAL A 142 4.55 -22.24 -1.82
N ALA A 143 3.90 -22.30 -2.98
CA ALA A 143 2.71 -21.51 -3.27
C ALA A 143 1.52 -21.89 -2.37
N THR A 144 1.23 -23.18 -2.22
CA THR A 144 0.16 -23.68 -1.35
C THR A 144 0.42 -23.33 0.12
N GLU A 145 1.68 -23.33 0.57
CA GLU A 145 2.04 -22.93 1.94
C GLU A 145 1.95 -21.41 2.18
N ALA A 146 2.20 -20.59 1.15
CA ALA A 146 2.15 -19.14 1.25
C ALA A 146 0.73 -18.58 1.08
N ALA A 147 -0.09 -19.19 0.23
CA ALA A 147 -1.37 -18.65 -0.21
C ALA A 147 -2.35 -18.33 0.93
N PRO A 148 -2.58 -19.20 1.95
CA PRO A 148 -3.49 -18.85 3.06
C PRO A 148 -3.04 -17.60 3.82
N ARG A 149 -1.73 -17.46 4.08
CA ARG A 149 -1.17 -16.29 4.78
C ARG A 149 -1.27 -15.01 3.95
N LEU A 150 -1.14 -15.12 2.62
CA LEU A 150 -1.36 -14.01 1.69
C LEU A 150 -2.84 -13.62 1.60
N ALA A 151 -3.75 -14.59 1.55
CA ALA A 151 -5.19 -14.37 1.56
C ALA A 151 -5.63 -13.67 2.86
N ASP A 152 -5.09 -14.09 4.01
CA ASP A 152 -5.31 -13.42 5.29
C ASP A 152 -4.78 -11.98 5.30
N LEU A 153 -3.59 -11.75 4.73
CA LEU A 153 -3.01 -10.42 4.61
C LEU A 153 -3.90 -9.50 3.75
N LEU A 154 -4.30 -9.98 2.57
CA LEU A 154 -5.19 -9.27 1.66
C LEU A 154 -6.54 -8.97 2.32
N SER A 155 -7.14 -9.94 3.01
CA SER A 155 -8.41 -9.78 3.73
C SER A 155 -8.32 -8.71 4.82
N ARG A 156 -7.21 -8.63 5.55
CA ARG A 156 -6.97 -7.57 6.55
C ARG A 156 -6.85 -6.19 5.90
N ILE A 157 -6.11 -6.10 4.79
CA ILE A 157 -5.94 -4.84 4.03
C ILE A 157 -7.31 -4.36 3.52
N GLU A 158 -8.11 -5.26 2.94
CA GLU A 158 -9.46 -4.93 2.48
C GLU A 158 -10.39 -4.52 3.60
N ALA A 159 -10.36 -5.21 4.74
CA ALA A 159 -11.19 -4.87 5.88
C ALA A 159 -10.83 -3.46 6.36
N GLN A 160 -9.54 -3.13 6.42
CA GLN A 160 -9.08 -1.80 6.77
C GLN A 160 -9.53 -0.74 5.77
N ALA A 161 -9.40 -1.01 4.47
CA ALA A 161 -9.87 -0.12 3.40
C ALA A 161 -11.39 0.10 3.47
N ARG A 162 -12.17 -0.98 3.59
CA ARG A 162 -13.63 -0.92 3.73
C ARG A 162 -14.07 -0.15 4.97
N THR A 163 -13.40 -0.35 6.10
CA THR A 163 -13.75 0.42 7.30
C THR A 163 -13.34 1.89 7.17
N GLY A 164 -12.33 2.21 6.34
CA GLY A 164 -12.02 3.59 5.93
C GLY A 164 -13.10 4.18 5.03
N ASP A 165 -13.50 3.44 4.00
CA ASP A 165 -14.53 3.84 3.03
C ASP A 165 -15.92 3.92 3.66
N GLU A 166 -16.31 3.01 4.56
CA GLU A 166 -17.58 3.05 5.28
C GLU A 166 -17.63 4.21 6.28
N ARG A 167 -16.50 4.57 6.89
CA ARG A 167 -16.39 5.81 7.66
C ARG A 167 -16.50 7.03 6.75
N ALA A 168 -15.90 7.00 5.56
CA ALA A 168 -15.99 8.06 4.56
C ALA A 168 -17.35 8.14 3.85
N ALA A 169 -18.15 7.06 3.84
CA ALA A 169 -19.45 6.98 3.19
C ALA A 169 -20.63 7.12 4.17
N GLY A 170 -20.44 6.78 5.45
CA GLY A 170 -21.41 7.00 6.53
C GLY A 170 -21.32 8.39 7.15
N SER A 171 -20.16 9.04 7.03
CA SER A 171 -19.97 10.47 7.27
C SER A 171 -20.00 11.16 5.90
N GLY A 172 -20.35 12.44 5.81
CA GLY A 172 -20.01 13.20 4.60
C GLY A 172 -18.49 13.16 4.33
N ALA A 173 -18.04 13.78 3.24
CA ALA A 173 -16.62 14.02 3.00
C ALA A 173 -15.88 14.35 4.32
N PRO A 174 -14.81 13.61 4.69
CA PRO A 174 -14.22 13.72 6.02
C PRO A 174 -13.93 15.19 6.35
N VAL A 175 -14.52 15.67 7.45
CA VAL A 175 -14.46 17.10 7.79
C VAL A 175 -13.15 17.36 8.51
N MET A 176 -12.34 18.24 7.93
CA MET A 176 -11.02 18.54 8.42
C MET A 176 -10.92 20.00 8.80
N ARG A 177 -10.46 20.25 10.02
CA ARG A 177 -10.11 21.60 10.47
C ARG A 177 -8.70 21.95 9.99
N LEU A 178 -8.56 22.99 9.19
CA LEU A 178 -7.26 23.55 8.86
C LEU A 178 -6.95 24.73 9.78
N LEU A 179 -5.86 24.64 10.55
CA LEU A 179 -5.35 25.78 11.30
C LEU A 179 -4.51 26.68 10.39
N PRO A 180 -4.50 28.00 10.65
CA PRO A 180 -3.58 28.91 9.97
C PRO A 180 -2.13 28.46 10.16
N VAL A 181 -1.39 28.39 9.06
CA VAL A 181 0.05 28.12 9.05
C VAL A 181 0.79 29.23 9.80
N ARG A 182 1.87 28.87 10.50
CA ARG A 182 2.71 29.79 11.27
C ARG A 182 4.18 29.69 10.90
N GLY A 183 4.91 30.78 11.16
CA GLY A 183 6.37 30.82 11.03
C GLY A 183 6.91 31.16 9.64
N ALA A 184 6.07 31.20 8.61
CA ALA A 184 6.52 31.54 7.26
C ALA A 184 6.72 33.07 7.12
N PRO A 185 7.85 33.52 6.51
CA PRO A 185 8.07 34.92 6.16
C PRO A 185 7.16 35.40 5.01
N GLY A 186 7.14 36.71 4.79
CA GLY A 186 6.35 37.32 3.71
C GLY A 186 4.85 37.05 3.84
N ASP A 187 4.21 36.63 2.75
CA ASP A 187 2.81 36.19 2.74
C ASP A 187 2.63 34.68 2.97
N GLY A 188 3.72 33.96 3.29
CA GLY A 188 3.76 32.50 3.26
C GLY A 188 2.72 31.81 4.13
N ASN A 189 2.42 32.35 5.31
CA ASN A 189 1.39 31.78 6.19
C ASN A 189 0.02 31.76 5.50
N ARG A 190 -0.33 32.86 4.82
CA ARG A 190 -1.60 33.00 4.11
C ARG A 190 -1.63 32.11 2.86
N SER A 191 -0.56 32.16 2.07
CA SER A 191 -0.44 31.41 0.81
C SER A 191 -0.45 29.90 1.04
N LEU A 192 0.30 29.40 2.02
CA LEU A 192 0.31 27.98 2.39
C LEU A 192 -1.04 27.52 2.95
N THR A 193 -1.68 28.33 3.80
CA THR A 193 -3.01 27.98 4.34
C THR A 193 -4.05 27.89 3.21
N ALA A 194 -4.06 28.85 2.30
CA ALA A 194 -5.00 28.85 1.18
C ALA A 194 -4.78 27.66 0.24
N LYS A 195 -3.52 27.42 -0.16
CA LYS A 195 -3.20 26.30 -1.06
C LYS A 195 -3.42 24.94 -0.42
N MET A 196 -3.11 24.79 0.87
CA MET A 196 -3.40 23.56 1.60
C MET A 196 -4.91 23.28 1.64
N LYS A 197 -5.74 24.31 1.86
CA LYS A 197 -7.21 24.19 1.81
C LYS A 197 -7.69 23.70 0.44
N ASP A 198 -7.18 24.29 -0.63
CA ASP A 198 -7.55 23.92 -2.00
C ASP A 198 -7.11 22.48 -2.33
N SER A 199 -5.87 22.11 -2.00
CA SER A 199 -5.31 20.78 -2.29
C SER A 199 -6.04 19.67 -1.52
N LEU A 200 -6.40 19.90 -0.27
CA LEU A 200 -7.17 18.95 0.52
C LEU A 200 -8.62 18.82 0.02
N ALA A 201 -9.24 19.93 -0.38
CA ALA A 201 -10.57 19.89 -0.99
C ALA A 201 -10.56 19.09 -2.31
N ALA A 202 -9.52 19.24 -3.13
CA ALA A 202 -9.33 18.46 -4.35
C ALA A 202 -9.20 16.94 -4.09
N LEU A 203 -8.69 16.56 -2.92
CA LEU A 203 -8.61 15.17 -2.45
C LEU A 203 -9.90 14.65 -1.80
N GLY A 204 -10.98 15.44 -1.81
CA GLY A 204 -12.30 15.03 -1.32
C GLY A 204 -12.54 15.27 0.17
N PHE A 205 -11.68 16.05 0.85
CA PHE A 205 -11.92 16.48 2.23
C PHE A 205 -12.84 17.70 2.30
N GLN A 206 -13.71 17.76 3.30
CA GLN A 206 -14.43 18.99 3.61
C GLN A 206 -13.59 19.83 4.58
N VAL A 207 -12.88 20.83 4.04
CA VAL A 207 -11.97 21.66 4.85
C VAL A 207 -12.68 22.88 5.43
N GLN A 208 -12.58 23.06 6.74
CA GLN A 208 -13.18 24.17 7.47
C GLN A 208 -12.19 24.78 8.47
N ASP A 209 -12.53 25.96 8.97
CA ASP A 209 -11.67 26.68 9.91
C ASP A 209 -12.13 26.43 11.37
N GLN A 210 -13.39 25.98 11.56
CA GLN A 210 -14.01 25.71 12.86
C GLN A 210 -13.72 24.28 13.36
N ALA A 211 -13.75 24.08 14.68
CA ALA A 211 -13.51 22.77 15.29
C ALA A 211 -14.78 21.91 15.34
N GLU A 212 -15.95 22.54 15.35
CA GLU A 212 -17.24 21.91 15.44
C GLU A 212 -17.49 21.01 14.22
N GLY A 213 -17.65 19.70 14.47
CA GLY A 213 -17.92 18.72 13.42
C GLY A 213 -16.70 18.24 12.63
N ALA A 214 -15.49 18.70 12.96
CA ALA A 214 -14.25 18.19 12.36
C ALA A 214 -13.79 16.90 13.05
N ASP A 215 -13.46 15.88 12.25
CA ASP A 215 -12.93 14.60 12.72
C ASP A 215 -11.40 14.65 12.89
N PHE A 216 -10.75 15.50 12.09
CA PHE A 216 -9.31 15.69 12.04
C PHE A 216 -8.95 17.17 12.03
N ALA A 217 -7.74 17.49 12.46
CA ALA A 217 -7.18 18.82 12.35
C ALA A 217 -5.75 18.79 11.82
N VAL A 218 -5.43 19.72 10.93
CA VAL A 218 -4.10 19.90 10.32
C VAL A 218 -3.56 21.25 10.71
N SER A 219 -2.31 21.28 11.17
CA SER A 219 -1.56 22.50 11.43
C SER A 219 -0.23 22.47 10.70
N GLY A 220 0.18 23.59 10.13
CA GLY A 220 1.47 23.75 9.46
C GLY A 220 2.36 24.70 10.24
N GLU A 221 3.59 24.28 10.49
CA GLU A 221 4.63 25.11 11.10
C GLU A 221 5.84 25.19 10.17
N VAL A 222 6.33 26.41 9.99
CA VAL A 222 7.41 26.73 9.06
C VAL A 222 8.59 27.29 9.86
N THR A 223 9.73 26.62 9.75
CA THR A 223 10.96 27.02 10.45
C THR A 223 12.04 27.39 9.42
N MET A 224 12.62 28.58 9.60
CA MET A 224 13.75 29.07 8.81
C MET A 224 15.03 28.99 9.62
N THR A 225 16.05 28.31 9.11
CA THR A 225 17.37 28.24 9.75
C THR A 225 18.47 28.65 8.78
N ALA A 226 19.34 29.58 9.18
CA ALA A 226 20.51 29.92 8.37
C ALA A 226 21.53 28.77 8.42
N VAL A 227 21.95 28.26 7.26
CA VAL A 227 22.90 27.13 7.16
C VAL A 227 24.30 27.55 6.67
N GLY A 228 24.52 28.86 6.53
CA GLY A 228 25.79 29.45 6.07
C GLY A 228 25.84 29.62 4.55
N ARG A 229 26.88 30.33 4.05
CA ARG A 229 27.10 30.60 2.60
C ARG A 229 25.95 31.30 1.87
N GLY A 230 25.15 32.11 2.57
CA GLY A 230 24.00 32.81 1.97
C GLY A 230 22.81 31.89 1.66
N LEU A 231 22.77 30.69 2.25
CA LEU A 231 21.65 29.76 2.14
C LEU A 231 20.82 29.73 3.44
N GLN A 232 19.53 29.48 3.28
CA GLN A 232 18.57 29.24 4.34
C GLN A 232 17.90 27.90 4.12
N ARG A 233 17.79 27.12 5.19
CA ARG A 233 17.00 25.90 5.23
C ARG A 233 15.59 26.23 5.67
N VAL A 234 14.65 25.68 4.92
CA VAL A 234 13.21 25.82 5.09
C VAL A 234 12.70 24.45 5.50
N GLU A 235 12.16 24.35 6.70
CA GLU A 235 11.49 23.15 7.18
C GLU A 235 10.01 23.45 7.38
N ILE A 236 9.14 22.64 6.77
CA ILE A 236 7.70 22.77 6.87
C ILE A 236 7.17 21.46 7.45
N VAL A 237 6.58 21.54 8.63
CA VAL A 237 6.02 20.39 9.34
C VAL A 237 4.52 20.54 9.42
N TRP A 238 3.82 19.60 8.80
CA TRP A 238 2.37 19.46 8.91
C TRP A 238 2.05 18.40 9.95
N THR A 239 1.34 18.77 10.99
CA THR A 239 0.88 17.84 12.02
C THR A 239 -0.60 17.56 11.83
N VAL A 240 -0.94 16.28 11.70
CA VAL A 240 -2.31 15.79 11.64
C VAL A 240 -2.70 15.29 13.02
N SER A 241 -3.83 15.75 13.53
CA SER A 241 -4.38 15.37 14.84
C SER A 241 -5.83 14.94 14.71
N ARG A 242 -6.29 14.10 15.64
CA ARG A 242 -7.70 13.71 15.77
C ARG A 242 -8.46 14.73 16.60
N ARG A 243 -9.81 14.69 16.52
CA ARG A 243 -10.73 15.45 17.38
C ARG A 243 -10.40 15.46 18.89
N ASP A 244 -9.78 14.42 19.43
CA ASP A 244 -9.35 14.34 20.84
C ASP A 244 -8.02 15.06 21.14
N GLY A 245 -7.39 15.66 20.13
CA GLY A 245 -6.12 16.35 20.23
C GLY A 245 -4.90 15.43 20.12
N GLN A 246 -5.09 14.13 19.85
CA GLN A 246 -3.98 13.20 19.66
C GLN A 246 -3.33 13.39 18.28
N ASP A 247 -2.00 13.60 18.27
CA ASP A 247 -1.19 13.61 17.05
C ASP A 247 -1.24 12.22 16.39
N LEU A 248 -1.71 12.17 15.14
CA LEU A 248 -1.80 10.96 14.33
C LEU A 248 -0.56 10.75 13.47
N GLY A 249 0.11 11.84 13.11
CA GLY A 249 1.32 11.79 12.31
C GLY A 249 1.78 13.17 11.86
N ARG A 250 2.98 13.21 11.28
CA ARG A 250 3.59 14.44 10.76
C ARG A 250 4.12 14.22 9.36
N VAL A 251 3.96 15.23 8.51
CA VAL A 251 4.55 15.30 7.17
C VAL A 251 5.55 16.44 7.19
N ALA A 252 6.83 16.13 7.01
CA ALA A 252 7.91 17.11 7.02
C ALA A 252 8.49 17.28 5.61
N GLN A 253 8.61 18.52 5.16
CA GLN A 253 9.28 18.90 3.92
C GLN A 253 10.46 19.79 4.27
N LEU A 254 11.64 19.47 3.72
CA LEU A 254 12.87 20.18 4.02
C LEU A 254 13.57 20.55 2.72
N ASN A 255 13.78 21.84 2.51
CA ASN A 255 14.41 22.38 1.32
C ASN A 255 15.45 23.44 1.68
N GLU A 256 16.51 23.55 0.90
CA GLU A 256 17.51 24.62 1.03
C GLU A 256 17.35 25.63 -0.11
N VAL A 257 17.24 26.90 0.24
CA VAL A 257 17.02 28.00 -0.70
C VAL A 257 18.03 29.13 -0.46
N PRO A 258 18.32 29.97 -1.48
CA PRO A 258 19.06 31.21 -1.25
C PRO A 258 18.35 32.10 -0.21
N ALA A 259 19.15 32.76 0.62
CA ALA A 259 18.62 33.58 1.69
C ALA A 259 17.76 34.72 1.13
N GLY A 260 16.57 34.89 1.71
CA GLY A 260 15.63 35.96 1.35
C GLY A 260 14.73 35.69 0.15
N THR A 261 14.90 34.57 -0.57
CA THR A 261 14.01 34.17 -1.68
C THR A 261 12.55 34.03 -1.25
N LEU A 262 12.31 33.69 0.02
CA LEU A 262 10.98 33.48 0.59
C LEU A 262 10.45 34.68 1.41
N ASN A 263 11.06 35.86 1.31
CA ASN A 263 10.59 37.03 2.06
C ASN A 263 9.38 37.74 1.41
N GLY A 264 9.06 37.38 0.17
CA GLY A 264 8.03 38.02 -0.65
C GLY A 264 6.76 37.17 -0.80
N LEU A 265 6.38 36.93 -2.06
CA LEU A 265 5.18 36.17 -2.42
C LEU A 265 5.49 34.69 -2.54
N TRP A 266 4.70 33.86 -1.86
CA TRP A 266 4.84 32.41 -1.81
C TRP A 266 3.96 31.68 -2.82
N GLY A 267 3.11 32.35 -3.61
CA GLY A 267 2.05 31.74 -4.40
C GLY A 267 2.42 30.44 -5.14
N ASP A 268 3.51 30.46 -5.91
CA ASP A 268 3.97 29.31 -6.70
C ASP A 268 4.60 28.21 -5.83
N VAL A 269 5.41 28.59 -4.85
CA VAL A 269 6.04 27.66 -3.90
C VAL A 269 4.98 26.99 -3.02
N ALA A 270 4.02 27.75 -2.55
CA ALA A 270 2.93 27.29 -1.72
C ALA A 270 2.02 26.29 -2.45
N PHE A 271 1.84 26.44 -3.76
CA PHE A 271 1.08 25.47 -4.57
C PHE A 271 1.74 24.10 -4.53
N VAL A 272 3.02 24.01 -4.90
CA VAL A 272 3.77 22.74 -4.95
C VAL A 272 3.88 22.11 -3.55
N VAL A 273 4.26 22.92 -2.56
CA VAL A 273 4.40 22.46 -1.16
C VAL A 273 3.08 21.90 -0.64
N ALA A 274 1.97 22.59 -0.88
CA ALA A 274 0.66 22.17 -0.41
C ALA A 274 0.13 20.93 -1.12
N GLU A 275 0.34 20.79 -2.44
CA GLU A 275 -0.07 19.61 -3.21
C GLU A 275 0.62 18.34 -2.72
N GLU A 276 1.95 18.37 -2.56
CA GLU A 276 2.73 17.26 -2.01
C GLU A 276 2.32 16.93 -0.58
N ALA A 277 2.20 17.94 0.28
CA ALA A 277 1.86 17.74 1.67
C ALA A 277 0.41 17.25 1.86
N ALA A 278 -0.53 17.68 1.02
CA ALA A 278 -1.91 17.21 1.06
C ALA A 278 -2.01 15.69 0.78
N GLY A 279 -1.17 15.17 -0.11
CA GLY A 279 -1.02 13.73 -0.34
C GLY A 279 -0.54 13.00 0.92
N GLY A 280 0.53 13.47 1.56
CA GLY A 280 1.02 12.88 2.81
C GLY A 280 0.03 12.98 3.98
N VAL A 281 -0.69 14.09 4.10
CA VAL A 281 -1.74 14.28 5.11
C VAL A 281 -2.87 13.27 4.91
N ARG A 282 -3.29 13.07 3.66
CA ARG A 282 -4.27 12.05 3.30
C ARG A 282 -3.82 10.67 3.77
N ASP A 283 -2.58 10.29 3.50
CA ASP A 283 -2.03 9.00 3.92
C ASP A 283 -2.04 8.84 5.45
N VAL A 284 -1.65 9.87 6.20
CA VAL A 284 -1.70 9.86 7.67
C VAL A 284 -3.13 9.67 8.19
N VAL A 285 -4.12 10.35 7.60
CA VAL A 285 -5.53 10.22 7.99
C VAL A 285 -6.03 8.79 7.74
N PHE A 286 -5.71 8.19 6.59
CA PHE A 286 -6.14 6.82 6.27
C PHE A 286 -5.43 5.75 7.09
N ASN A 287 -4.13 5.94 7.36
CA ASN A 287 -3.35 5.02 8.19
C ASN A 287 -3.76 5.05 9.67
N ALA A 288 -4.09 6.23 10.20
CA ALA A 288 -4.51 6.40 11.59
C ALA A 288 -5.96 5.98 11.90
N GLY A 289 -6.75 5.70 10.86
CA GLY A 289 -8.05 5.02 10.95
C GLY A 289 -7.96 3.51 11.22
N GLY A 290 -6.73 2.96 11.34
CA GLY A 290 -6.42 1.58 11.75
C GLY A 290 -5.67 1.56 13.09
N ILE A 291 -6.11 0.72 14.02
CA ILE A 291 -5.65 0.70 15.42
C ILE A 291 -4.35 -0.11 15.56
N GLY A 292 -3.21 0.55 15.83
CA GLY A 292 -1.94 0.00 16.39
C GLY A 292 -1.10 -0.86 15.42
N GLU A 293 0.20 -0.64 15.22
CA GLU A 293 1.24 -0.48 16.24
C GLU A 293 2.38 0.49 15.84
N ARG A 294 2.83 1.22 16.88
CA ARG A 294 4.18 1.74 17.17
C ARG A 294 5.04 2.27 16.01
N SER A 295 5.14 3.61 16.04
CA SER A 295 6.25 4.45 15.59
C SER A 295 7.60 3.73 15.59
N ALA A 296 8.16 3.56 14.39
CA ALA A 296 9.59 3.46 14.20
C ALA A 296 10.21 4.86 14.44
N PRO A 297 11.37 4.95 15.13
CA PRO A 297 12.09 6.20 15.24
C PRO A 297 12.50 6.71 13.84
N PRO A 298 12.66 8.03 13.66
CA PRO A 298 13.06 8.60 12.37
C PRO A 298 14.35 7.94 11.87
N PRO A 299 14.52 7.79 10.54
CA PRO A 299 15.79 7.34 10.00
C PRO A 299 16.88 8.28 10.53
N THR A 300 17.81 7.71 11.29
CA THR A 300 19.04 8.41 11.65
C THR A 300 19.68 8.84 10.35
N ALA A 301 19.85 10.16 10.20
CA ALA A 301 20.57 10.75 9.11
C ALA A 301 21.85 9.95 8.87
N ALA A 302 22.05 9.54 7.62
CA ALA A 302 23.28 8.94 7.16
C ALA A 302 24.46 9.72 7.74
N ALA A 303 25.29 9.01 8.50
CA ALA A 303 26.54 9.56 8.98
C ALA A 303 27.32 10.10 7.76
N PRO A 304 27.95 11.28 7.86
CA PRO A 304 28.85 11.73 6.82
C PRO A 304 29.96 10.71 6.66
N GLY A 305 30.16 10.26 5.42
CA GLY A 305 31.28 9.39 5.07
C GLY A 305 32.61 9.97 5.56
N PRO A 306 33.61 9.11 5.85
CA PRO A 306 34.89 9.57 6.35
C PRO A 306 35.49 10.63 5.40
N PRO A 307 36.08 11.71 5.94
CA PRO A 307 36.63 12.76 5.10
C PRO A 307 37.71 12.18 4.20
N ALA A 308 37.60 12.50 2.91
CA ALA A 308 38.59 12.22 1.89
C ALA A 308 39.98 12.61 2.39
N ALA A 309 40.90 11.65 2.32
CA ALA A 309 42.30 11.81 2.65
C ALA A 309 42.88 13.01 1.88
N THR A 310 43.46 13.94 2.62
CA THR A 310 44.33 14.99 2.11
C THR A 310 45.54 14.35 1.40
N PRO A 311 45.97 14.81 0.22
CA PRO A 311 47.16 14.26 -0.41
C PRO A 311 48.39 14.55 0.44
N ALA A 312 49.14 13.49 0.74
CA ALA A 312 50.35 13.53 1.56
C ALA A 312 51.40 14.49 0.97
N SER A 313 51.76 15.50 1.77
CA SER A 313 52.95 16.31 1.55
C SER A 313 54.20 15.49 1.89
N THR A 314 54.95 15.15 0.84
CA THR A 314 56.38 14.88 0.74
C THR A 314 57.16 14.68 2.05
N ALA A 315 57.33 13.42 2.48
CA ALA A 315 58.33 13.05 3.46
C ALA A 315 59.74 12.99 2.82
N ARG A 316 60.61 13.87 3.31
CA ARG A 316 62.05 13.97 3.04
C ARG A 316 62.77 12.65 3.36
N PRO A 317 63.66 12.13 2.51
CA PRO A 317 64.39 10.90 2.82
C PRO A 317 65.39 11.12 3.96
N ARG A 318 65.29 10.30 5.01
CA ARG A 318 66.33 10.18 6.03
C ARG A 318 67.54 9.48 5.42
N ARG A 319 68.65 10.20 5.44
CA ARG A 319 70.00 9.81 5.04
C ARG A 319 70.45 8.54 5.80
N PRO A 320 71.03 7.52 5.15
CA PRO A 320 71.65 6.41 5.87
C PRO A 320 72.94 6.89 6.56
N ALA A 321 73.11 6.50 7.82
CA ALA A 321 74.37 6.66 8.54
C ALA A 321 75.43 5.74 7.93
N ARG A 322 76.56 6.34 7.55
CA ARG A 322 77.74 5.70 6.97
C ARG A 322 78.53 4.96 8.06
N PRO A 323 79.12 3.79 7.78
CA PRO A 323 80.02 3.12 8.70
C PRO A 323 81.36 3.88 8.81
N ALA A 324 81.95 3.84 10.01
CA ALA A 324 83.26 4.45 10.30
C ALA A 324 84.38 3.78 9.48
N PRO A 325 85.34 4.53 8.93
CA PRO A 325 86.55 3.96 8.37
C PRO A 325 87.65 3.84 9.44
N GLY A 326 88.42 2.76 9.38
CA GLY A 326 89.86 2.82 9.63
C GLY A 326 90.56 3.41 8.41
#